data_AF-A0A0K8JCB2-F1
#
_entry.id   AF-A0A0K8JCB2-F1
#
_cell.length_a   1.000
_cell.length_b   1.000
_cell.length_c   1.000
_cell.angle_alpha   90.00
_cell.angle_beta   90.00
_cell.angle_gamma   90.00
#
_symmetry.space_group_name_H-M   'P 1'
#
loop_
_entity.id
_entity.type
_entity.pdbx_description
1 polymer ?
#
loop_
_entity_poly.entity_id
_entity_poly.type
_entity_poly.pdbx_seq_one_letter_code
_entity_poly.pdbx_strand_id
1 'polypeptide(L)' 'MDYLLIVLTLLAAVPAYTYGFWLKQNGNAAGDIGMKVLIVVSLGLAFYNLLKP' A
#
# COMPACT_ATOMS: atom_id res chain seq x y z
N MET A 1 -8.24 4.18 17.83
CA MET A 1 -8.45 3.26 16.70
C MET A 1 -7.46 3.53 15.56
N ASP A 2 -6.93 4.75 15.47
CA ASP A 2 -6.12 5.24 14.35
C ASP A 2 -4.72 4.63 14.29
N TYR A 3 -4.11 4.37 15.45
CA TYR A 3 -2.86 3.60 15.52
C TYR A 3 -3.01 2.18 14.99
N LEU A 4 -4.19 1.57 15.20
CA LEU A 4 -4.49 0.22 14.70
C LEU A 4 -4.64 0.23 13.18
N LEU A 5 -5.26 1.29 12.63
CA LEU A 5 -5.35 1.51 11.18
C LEU A 5 -3.95 1.60 10.55
N ILE A 6 -3.03 2.38 11.12
CA ILE A 6 -1.66 2.51 10.59
C ILE A 6 -0.94 1.15 10.59
N VAL A 7 -1.00 0.42 11.70
CA VAL A 7 -0.35 -0.90 11.81
C VAL A 7 -0.92 -1.87 10.78
N LEU A 8 -2.24 -1.91 10.62
CA LEU A 8 -2.89 -2.75 9.61
C LEU A 8 -2.53 -2.32 8.18
N THR A 9 -2.40 -1.02 7.93
CA THR A 9 -2.04 -0.49 6.60
C THR A 9 -0.60 -0.86 6.25
N LEU A 10 0.32 -0.80 7.22
CA LEU A 10 1.71 -1.25 7.05
C LEU A 10 1.79 -2.77 6.82
N LEU A 11 1.01 -3.56 7.57
CA LEU A 11 0.94 -5.00 7.36
C LEU A 11 0.37 -5.36 5.99
N ALA A 12 -0.62 -4.61 5.49
CA ALA A 12 -1.20 -4.80 4.17
C ALA A 12 -0.25 -4.37 3.02
N ALA A 13 0.69 -3.44 3.27
CA ALA A 13 1.65 -2.99 2.27
C ALA A 13 2.62 -4.10 1.83
N VAL A 14 2.97 -5.03 2.73
CA VAL A 14 3.90 -6.15 2.45
C VAL A 14 3.36 -7.13 1.38
N PRO A 15 2.16 -7.72 1.53
CA PRO A 15 1.59 -8.59 0.50
C PRO A 15 1.25 -7.81 -0.78
N ALA A 16 0.84 -6.55 -0.68
CA ALA A 16 0.61 -5.69 -1.85
C ALA A 16 1.88 -5.49 -2.68
N TYR A 17 3.03 -5.24 -2.03
CA TYR A 17 4.32 -5.12 -2.70
C TYR A 17 4.75 -6.45 -3.35
N THR A 18 4.57 -7.55 -2.61
CA THR A 18 4.90 -8.89 -3.11
C THR A 18 4.07 -9.26 -4.33
N TYR A 19 2.78 -8.92 -4.33
CA TYR A 19 1.88 -9.11 -5.47
C TYR A 19 2.25 -8.22 -6.66
N GLY A 20 2.58 -6.95 -6.43
CA GLY A 20 3.09 -6.05 -7.47
C GLY A 20 4.36 -6.58 -8.13
N PHE A 21 5.30 -7.07 -7.32
CA PHE A 21 6.53 -7.68 -7.83
C PHE A 21 6.24 -8.94 -8.66
N TRP A 22 5.32 -9.79 -8.21
CA TRP A 22 4.87 -10.95 -8.98
C TRP A 22 4.22 -10.53 -10.32
N LEU A 23 3.38 -9.49 -10.34
CA LEU A 23 2.80 -8.96 -11.58
C LEU A 23 3.88 -8.54 -12.58
N LYS A 24 4.94 -7.86 -12.11
CA LYS A 24 6.09 -7.50 -12.95
C LYS A 24 6.78 -8.73 -13.54
N GLN A 25 6.99 -9.78 -12.74
CA GLN A 25 7.61 -11.02 -13.21
C GLN A 25 6.77 -11.75 -14.27
N ASN A 26 5.44 -11.57 -14.25
CA ASN A 26 4.52 -12.14 -15.23
C ASN A 26 4.26 -11.22 -16.44
N GLY A 27 5.13 -10.23 -16.67
CA GLY A 27 5.04 -9.32 -17.82
C GLY A 27 4.06 -8.16 -17.63
N ASN A 28 3.41 -8.05 -16.47
CA ASN A 28 2.48 -6.96 -16.16
C ASN A 28 3.16 -5.86 -15.33
N ALA A 29 4.07 -5.12 -15.98
CA ALA A 29 4.78 -4.00 -15.35
C ALA A 29 3.84 -2.84 -14.96
N ALA A 30 2.75 -2.62 -15.71
CA ALA A 30 1.75 -1.61 -15.38
C ALA A 30 1.03 -1.95 -14.06
N GLY A 31 0.72 -3.22 -13.82
CA GLY A 31 0.14 -3.71 -12.58
C GLY A 31 1.05 -3.54 -11.36
N ASP A 32 2.36 -3.75 -11.51
CA ASP A 32 3.35 -3.45 -10.45
C ASP A 32 3.37 -1.97 -10.07
N ILE A 33 3.40 -1.08 -11.08
CA ILE A 33 3.37 0.37 -10.86
C ILE A 33 2.06 0.76 -10.16
N GLY A 34 0.92 0.22 -10.62
CA GLY A 34 -0.39 0.44 -10.01
C GLY A 34 -0.42 0.03 -8.53
N MET A 35 0.12 -1.14 -8.18
CA MET A 35 0.19 -1.59 -6.79
C MET A 35 1.09 -0.71 -5.92
N LYS A 36 2.24 -0.25 -6.44
CA LYS A 36 3.12 0.67 -5.70
C LYS A 36 2.45 2.01 -5.44
N VAL A 37 1.74 2.57 -6.42
CA VAL A 37 0.95 3.80 -6.24
C VAL A 37 -0.13 3.59 -5.19
N LEU A 38 -0.87 2.49 -5.25
CA LEU A 38 -1.89 2.16 -4.26
C LEU A 38 -1.32 2.08 -2.83
N ILE A 39 -0.18 1.42 -2.65
CA ILE A 39 0.49 1.34 -1.35
C ILE A 39 0.82 2.74 -0.82
N VAL A 40 1.43 3.60 -1.65
CA VAL A 40 1.80 4.97 -1.24
C VAL A 40 0.57 5.80 -0.90
N VAL A 41 -0.49 5.72 -1.71
CA VAL A 41 -1.75 6.44 -1.47
C VAL A 41 -2.42 5.95 -0.19
N SER A 42 -2.53 4.64 0.02
CA SER A 42 -3.14 4.06 1.23
C SER A 42 -2.37 4.45 2.50
N LEU A 43 -1.04 4.42 2.47
CA LEU A 43 -0.22 4.89 3.58
C LEU A 43 -0.42 6.38 3.83
N GLY A 44 -0.38 7.21 2.77
CA GLY A 44 -0.62 8.65 2.88
C GLY A 44 -1.99 8.97 3.48
N LEU A 45 -3.03 8.22 3.10
CA LEU A 45 -4.38 8.38 3.62
C LEU A 45 -4.48 7.97 5.10
N ALA A 46 -3.81 6.89 5.50
CA ALA A 46 -3.74 6.46 6.89
C ALA A 46 -3.04 7.50 7.77
N PHE A 47 -1.93 8.08 7.29
CA PHE A 47 -1.23 9.17 8.00
C PHE A 47 -2.05 10.47 8.02
N TYR A 48 -2.76 10.80 6.95
CA TYR A 48 -3.65 11.96 6.91
C TYR A 48 -4.78 11.83 7.94
N ASN A 49 -5.40 10.64 8.05
CA ASN A 49 -6.45 10.39 9.05
C ASN A 49 -5.93 10.47 10.49
N LEU A 50 -4.65 10.12 10.72
CA LEU A 50 -4.02 10.26 12.04
C LEU A 50 -3.76 11.73 12.41
N LEU A 51 -3.35 12.55 11.44
CA LEU A 51 -2.99 13.96 11.66
C LEU A 51 -4.18 14.91 11.59
N LYS A 52 -5.33 14.43 11.10
CA LYS A 52 -6.55 15.21 11.05
C LYS A 52 -7.14 15.33 12.47
N PRO A 53 -7.45 16.54 12.95
CA PRO A 53 -8.04 16.77 14.26
C PRO A 53 -9.48 16.24 14.36
#